data_AF-I3T596-F1
#
_entry.id   AF-I3T596-F1
#
_cell.length_a   1.000
_cell.length_b   1.000
_cell.length_c   1.000
_cell.angle_alpha   90.00
_cell.angle_beta   90.00
_cell.angle_gamma   90.00
#
_symmetry.space_group_name_H-M   'P 1'
#
loop_
_entity.id
_entity.type
_entity.pdbx_description
1 polymer ?
#
loop_
_entity_poly.entity_id
_entity_poly.type
_entity_poly.pdbx_seq_one_letter_code
_entity_poly.pdbx_strand_id
1 'polypeptide(L)'
;MSLASFSIIRHQRTVATAAPRLLHHFQISARNQNPKHEAPSKNLLKAKRTLKDFSSLALILSREETPPLSESQAVGVVASSQANFMRVIVQSQPSGTFQDASSRGGAELLCVVRALLKKIKRRVMVGDKVLVGSVDWVDRRAMIENVFQRNSEMLDPPVANVDHLLVLFSLDQPKLEPFTLTRFLVEAESTGIPLTLALNKTELVDKEVCCVAIMTL
;
A
#
# COMPACT_ATOMS: atom_id res chain seq x y z
N MET A 1 35.17 -9.86 -39.27
CA MET A 1 35.96 -8.73 -39.82
C MET A 1 35.02 -7.53 -39.80
N SER A 2 35.13 -6.48 -38.99
CA SER A 2 36.27 -5.74 -38.45
C SER A 2 35.97 -5.22 -37.03
N LEU A 3 37.02 -5.05 -36.22
CA LEU A 3 37.06 -4.53 -34.85
C LEU A 3 37.73 -3.13 -34.85
N ALA A 4 37.29 -2.26 -33.95
CA ALA A 4 38.07 -1.19 -33.27
C ALA A 4 37.08 -0.53 -32.27
N SER A 5 37.20 -0.52 -30.94
CA SER A 5 38.29 -0.39 -29.96
C SER A 5 39.08 0.91 -30.08
N PHE A 6 38.84 1.84 -29.15
CA PHE A 6 39.86 2.68 -28.51
C PHE A 6 39.36 3.14 -27.13
N SER A 7 40.30 3.24 -26.20
CA SER A 7 40.11 3.34 -24.76
C SER A 7 41.07 4.41 -24.21
N ILE A 8 40.82 4.84 -22.97
CA ILE A 8 41.74 5.51 -22.01
C ILE A 8 41.83 7.04 -22.08
N ILE A 9 41.53 7.70 -20.94
CA ILE A 9 42.52 8.42 -20.10
C ILE A 9 41.98 8.53 -18.66
N ARG A 10 42.73 7.90 -17.75
CA ARG A 10 42.71 8.08 -16.29
C ARG A 10 43.33 9.44 -15.94
N HIS A 11 42.94 10.06 -14.82
CA HIS A 11 43.91 10.64 -13.90
C HIS A 11 43.45 10.48 -12.43
N GLN A 12 44.36 9.91 -11.64
CA GLN A 12 44.30 9.68 -10.21
C GLN A 12 44.66 10.96 -9.45
N ARG A 13 44.22 11.06 -8.19
CA ARG A 13 45.10 11.45 -7.06
C ARG A 13 44.46 11.09 -5.72
N THR A 14 45.09 10.13 -5.06
CA THR A 14 44.99 9.78 -3.63
C THR A 14 46.02 10.58 -2.85
N VAL A 15 45.67 11.16 -1.69
CA VAL A 15 46.56 11.29 -0.50
C VAL A 15 45.70 11.32 0.77
N ALA A 16 46.10 10.53 1.77
CA ALA A 16 45.53 10.37 3.10
C ALA A 16 45.93 11.50 4.08
N THR A 17 45.23 11.67 5.22
CA THR A 17 45.78 11.59 6.60
C THR A 17 44.87 12.19 7.69
N ALA A 18 44.78 11.46 8.81
CA ALA A 18 44.76 11.85 10.22
C ALA A 18 43.69 12.81 10.83
N ALA A 19 43.08 12.32 11.93
CA ALA A 19 42.29 13.06 12.91
C ALA A 19 43.14 14.03 13.77
N PRO A 20 42.52 15.00 14.46
CA PRO A 20 42.46 14.86 15.91
C PRO A 20 41.15 15.34 16.58
N ARG A 21 40.96 14.87 17.81
CA ARG A 21 39.97 15.28 18.81
C ARG A 21 40.20 16.72 19.28
N LEU A 22 39.14 17.49 19.53
CA LEU A 22 39.17 18.60 20.49
C LEU A 22 37.81 18.77 21.18
N LEU A 23 37.88 18.70 22.51
CA LEU A 23 36.84 19.00 23.48
C LEU A 23 36.53 20.51 23.46
N HIS A 24 35.25 20.89 23.54
CA HIS A 24 34.89 22.19 24.09
C HIS A 24 33.85 22.06 25.20
N HIS A 25 34.34 22.44 26.36
CA HIS A 25 33.70 22.60 27.65
C HIS A 25 32.84 23.87 27.60
N PHE A 26 31.55 23.77 27.92
CA PHE A 26 30.74 24.92 28.34
C PHE A 26 30.08 24.59 29.68
N GLN A 27 30.56 25.26 30.71
CA GLN A 27 29.97 25.30 32.04
C GLN A 27 28.80 26.28 32.03
N ILE A 28 27.64 25.88 32.54
CA ILE A 28 26.69 26.80 33.16
C ILE A 28 26.26 26.20 34.49
N SER A 29 26.57 26.95 35.55
CA SER A 29 26.16 26.73 36.93
C SER A 29 24.74 27.25 37.14
N ALA A 30 23.85 26.46 37.73
CA ALA A 30 22.59 26.95 38.30
C ALA A 30 22.06 26.03 39.41
N ARG A 31 22.39 26.43 40.65
CA ARG A 31 21.53 26.53 41.84
C ARG A 31 20.61 25.34 42.19
N ASN A 32 21.02 24.68 43.27
CA ASN A 32 20.22 23.81 44.13
C ASN A 32 19.03 24.57 44.76
N GLN A 33 17.80 24.11 44.52
CA GLN A 33 16.64 24.37 45.38
C GLN A 33 15.77 23.10 45.41
N ASN A 34 15.70 22.51 46.59
CA ASN A 34 14.68 21.54 46.97
C ASN A 34 13.43 22.32 47.41
N PRO A 35 12.20 21.91 47.04
CA PRO A 35 11.24 21.70 48.12
C PRO A 35 10.22 20.57 47.87
N LYS A 36 10.01 19.83 48.98
CA LYS A 36 8.73 19.43 49.61
C LYS A 36 7.77 18.47 48.88
N HIS A 37 7.55 17.37 49.60
CA HIS A 37 6.47 16.40 49.50
C HIS A 37 5.08 17.08 49.53
N GLU A 38 4.26 16.85 48.51
CA GLU A 38 2.83 17.21 48.49
C GLU A 38 2.02 16.03 47.92
N ALA A 39 0.91 15.69 48.58
CA ALA A 39 0.09 14.50 48.35
C ALA A 39 -0.67 14.52 47.00
N PRO A 40 -1.06 13.36 46.43
CA PRO A 40 -1.56 13.30 45.06
C PRO A 40 -2.93 13.96 44.95
N SER A 41 -3.01 15.01 44.14
CA SER A 41 -4.26 15.73 43.89
C SER A 41 -5.25 14.86 43.09
N LYS A 42 -6.52 14.88 43.51
CA LYS A 42 -7.64 14.07 42.98
C LYS A 42 -8.06 14.42 41.53
N ASN A 43 -7.22 15.13 40.78
CA ASN A 43 -7.50 15.54 39.40
C ASN A 43 -6.84 14.65 38.33
N LEU A 44 -6.11 13.60 38.72
CA LEU A 44 -5.55 12.62 37.78
C LEU A 44 -6.61 11.70 37.14
N LEU A 45 -7.82 11.66 37.69
CA LEU A 45 -8.91 10.78 37.22
C LEU A 45 -9.74 11.39 36.08
N LYS A 46 -9.61 12.70 35.81
CA LYS A 46 -10.27 13.33 34.64
C LYS A 46 -9.40 13.29 33.38
N ALA A 47 -8.07 13.29 33.51
CA ALA A 47 -7.17 13.15 32.36
C ALA A 47 -7.09 11.71 31.82
N LYS A 48 -7.46 10.70 32.62
CA LYS A 48 -7.55 9.31 32.14
C LYS A 48 -8.80 9.01 31.31
N ARG A 49 -9.83 9.88 31.33
CA ARG A 49 -11.04 9.68 30.51
C ARG A 49 -10.88 10.22 29.10
N THR A 50 -10.21 11.35 28.92
CA THR A 50 -9.89 11.90 27.59
C THR A 50 -8.77 11.16 26.85
N LEU A 51 -8.00 10.29 27.53
CA LEU A 51 -7.05 9.37 26.89
C LEU A 51 -7.68 8.03 26.52
N LYS A 52 -8.91 7.73 26.99
CA LYS A 52 -9.63 6.51 26.60
C LYS A 52 -10.31 6.65 25.23
N ASP A 53 -10.49 7.87 24.76
CA ASP A 53 -10.98 8.18 23.41
C ASP A 53 -9.86 8.15 22.35
N PHE A 54 -8.60 8.17 22.79
CA PHE A 54 -7.45 7.83 21.96
C PHE A 54 -7.11 6.34 22.14
N SER A 55 -8.07 5.45 21.87
CA SER A 55 -7.78 4.04 21.53
C SER A 55 -6.99 4.00 20.21
N SER A 56 -5.75 4.45 20.33
CA SER A 56 -4.81 4.87 19.30
C SER A 56 -3.88 3.74 18.89
N LEU A 57 -4.35 2.50 19.05
CA LEU A 57 -3.67 1.29 18.58
C LEU A 57 -4.52 0.45 17.62
N ALA A 58 -5.74 0.86 17.29
CA ALA A 58 -6.43 0.37 16.09
C ALA A 58 -6.13 1.29 14.89
N LEU A 59 -4.83 1.54 14.64
CA LEU A 59 -4.41 2.30 13.44
C LEU A 59 -4.68 1.51 12.15
N ILE A 60 -5.05 0.24 12.31
CA ILE A 60 -5.46 -0.71 11.30
C ILE A 60 -6.80 -1.28 11.76
N LEU A 61 -7.85 -1.10 10.97
CA LEU A 61 -9.11 -1.81 11.22
C LEU A 61 -8.89 -3.30 10.90
N SER A 62 -9.23 -4.16 11.86
CA SER A 62 -9.19 -5.61 11.68
C SER A 62 -10.08 -6.02 10.51
N ARG A 63 -9.67 -7.03 9.73
CA ARG A 63 -10.31 -7.47 8.48
C ARG A 63 -11.84 -7.68 8.57
N GLU A 64 -12.29 -8.18 9.71
CA GLU A 64 -13.67 -8.62 9.98
C GLU A 64 -14.44 -7.70 10.92
N GLU A 65 -13.83 -6.63 11.43
CA GLU A 65 -14.59 -5.62 12.16
C GLU A 65 -15.43 -4.84 11.16
N THR A 66 -16.73 -5.09 11.14
CA THR A 66 -17.71 -4.12 10.66
C THR A 66 -17.94 -3.13 11.79
N PRO A 67 -17.26 -1.97 11.81
CA PRO A 67 -17.57 -0.95 12.81
C PRO A 67 -19.05 -0.57 12.69
N PRO A 68 -19.72 -0.15 13.78
CA PRO A 68 -21.05 0.43 13.68
C PRO A 68 -20.97 1.66 12.78
N LEU A 69 -21.41 1.53 11.52
CA LEU A 69 -21.34 2.59 10.53
C LEU A 69 -22.45 3.61 10.82
N SER A 70 -22.09 4.89 10.84
CA SER A 70 -23.08 5.96 10.77
C SER A 70 -23.70 6.05 9.37
N GLU A 71 -24.84 6.74 9.23
CA GLU A 71 -25.52 6.92 7.93
C GLU A 71 -24.63 7.58 6.86
N SER A 72 -23.60 8.33 7.28
CA SER A 72 -22.63 9.00 6.42
C SER A 72 -21.30 8.25 6.27
N GLN A 73 -21.22 7.00 6.75
CA GLN A 73 -20.04 6.15 6.64
C GLN A 73 -20.35 4.91 5.82
N ALA A 74 -19.34 4.45 5.09
CA ALA A 74 -19.45 3.20 4.34
C ALA A 74 -18.09 2.52 4.20
N VAL A 75 -18.12 1.23 3.88
CA VAL A 75 -16.92 0.46 3.57
C VAL A 75 -16.88 0.20 2.07
N GLY A 76 -15.74 0.46 1.46
CA GLY A 76 -15.54 0.25 0.04
C GLY A 76 -14.14 -0.23 -0.30
N VAL A 77 -13.94 -0.51 -1.58
CA VAL A 77 -12.64 -0.90 -2.16
C VAL A 77 -12.16 0.20 -3.08
N VAL A 78 -10.89 0.59 -2.96
CA VAL A 78 -10.26 1.55 -3.87
C VAL A 78 -10.10 0.90 -5.25
N ALA A 79 -10.87 1.35 -6.22
CA ALA A 79 -10.85 0.82 -7.59
C ALA A 79 -9.74 1.45 -8.45
N SER A 80 -9.46 2.74 -8.26
CA SER A 80 -8.36 3.41 -8.95
C SER A 80 -7.85 4.63 -8.20
N SER A 81 -6.60 5.00 -8.50
CA SER A 81 -5.91 6.16 -7.94
C SER A 81 -5.67 7.21 -9.02
N GLN A 82 -6.00 8.46 -8.75
CA GLN A 82 -5.70 9.62 -9.60
C GLN A 82 -4.99 10.69 -8.77
N ALA A 83 -4.44 11.72 -9.44
CA ALA A 83 -3.57 12.71 -8.78
C ALA A 83 -4.19 13.39 -7.55
N ASN A 84 -5.50 13.69 -7.60
CA ASN A 84 -6.19 14.47 -6.56
C ASN A 84 -7.26 13.68 -5.79
N PHE A 85 -7.68 12.52 -6.29
CA PHE A 85 -8.75 11.72 -5.71
C PHE A 85 -8.58 10.24 -6.05
N MET A 86 -9.28 9.40 -5.31
CA MET A 86 -9.37 7.97 -5.51
C MET A 86 -10.82 7.59 -5.81
N ARG A 87 -11.04 6.62 -6.70
CA ARG A 87 -12.37 6.06 -6.94
C ARG A 87 -12.58 4.88 -6.00
N VAL A 88 -13.64 4.91 -5.21
CA VAL A 88 -13.96 3.86 -4.23
C VAL A 88 -15.32 3.27 -4.58
N ILE A 89 -15.38 1.94 -4.71
CA ILE A 89 -16.64 1.21 -4.93
C ILE A 89 -17.15 0.74 -3.57
N VAL A 90 -18.34 1.18 -3.21
CA VAL A 90 -19.02 0.88 -1.96
C VAL A 90 -20.19 -0.06 -2.24
N GLN A 91 -20.33 -1.12 -1.45
CA GLN A 91 -21.53 -1.97 -1.54
C GLN A 91 -22.73 -1.17 -1.04
N SER A 92 -23.74 -0.99 -1.89
CA SER A 92 -24.87 -0.09 -1.65
C SER A 92 -25.63 -0.42 -0.37
N GLN A 93 -26.07 0.62 0.35
CA GLN A 93 -27.11 0.51 1.37
C GLN A 93 -28.39 -0.19 0.80
N PRO A 94 -29.12 -0.98 1.60
CA PRO A 94 -30.22 -1.84 1.14
C PRO A 94 -31.55 -1.11 0.88
N SER A 95 -31.58 0.21 0.68
CA SER A 95 -32.83 0.96 0.62
C SER A 95 -32.82 2.10 -0.41
N GLY A 96 -33.40 1.84 -1.59
CA GLY A 96 -33.91 2.90 -2.48
C GLY A 96 -33.71 2.66 -3.98
N THR A 97 -34.68 1.99 -4.59
CA THR A 97 -35.10 2.02 -6.02
C THR A 97 -34.31 2.90 -7.00
N PHE A 98 -33.39 2.30 -7.75
CA PHE A 98 -33.33 2.41 -9.22
C PHE A 98 -32.79 1.08 -9.76
N GLN A 99 -33.68 0.33 -10.42
CA GLN A 99 -33.32 -0.92 -11.09
C GLN A 99 -32.68 -0.58 -12.44
N ASP A 100 -31.36 -0.67 -12.50
CA ASP A 100 -30.68 -1.07 -13.73
C ASP A 100 -30.17 -2.51 -13.53
N ALA A 101 -30.86 -3.45 -14.16
CA ALA A 101 -30.60 -4.89 -14.09
C ALA A 101 -29.26 -5.33 -14.71
N SER A 102 -28.39 -4.39 -15.08
CA SER A 102 -27.00 -4.58 -15.51
C SER A 102 -25.96 -4.34 -14.40
N SER A 103 -26.36 -3.78 -13.25
CA SER A 103 -25.44 -3.27 -12.24
C SER A 103 -25.40 -4.17 -11.00
N ARG A 104 -24.70 -5.31 -11.08
CA ARG A 104 -24.08 -5.96 -9.89
C ARG A 104 -22.92 -5.12 -9.33
N GLY A 105 -22.97 -3.80 -9.51
CA GLY A 105 -21.90 -2.85 -9.26
C GLY A 105 -22.26 -1.99 -8.06
N GLY A 106 -21.37 -1.91 -7.08
CA GLY A 106 -21.51 -0.98 -5.96
C GLY A 106 -21.52 0.49 -6.43
N ALA A 107 -21.91 1.39 -5.54
CA ALA A 107 -21.86 2.83 -5.79
C ALA A 107 -20.40 3.29 -5.88
N GLU A 108 -20.05 4.00 -6.95
CA GLU A 108 -18.73 4.61 -7.11
C GLU A 108 -18.71 6.01 -6.49
N LEU A 109 -17.74 6.25 -5.60
CA LEU A 109 -17.51 7.53 -4.93
C LEU A 109 -16.14 8.10 -5.30
N LEU A 110 -16.08 9.42 -5.49
CA LEU A 110 -14.84 10.17 -5.61
C LEU A 110 -14.36 10.59 -4.22
N CYS A 111 -13.26 9.99 -3.79
CA CYS A 111 -12.76 10.12 -2.43
C CYS A 111 -11.44 10.88 -2.36
N VAL A 112 -11.31 11.78 -1.39
CA VAL A 112 -10.02 12.39 -1.03
C VAL A 112 -9.44 11.63 0.17
N VAL A 113 -8.11 11.53 0.23
CA VAL A 113 -7.43 10.89 1.37
C VAL A 113 -7.30 11.88 2.51
N ARG A 114 -7.79 11.50 3.71
CA ARG A 114 -7.67 12.33 4.91
C ARG A 114 -6.22 12.70 5.18
N ALA A 115 -5.96 13.98 5.45
CA ALA A 115 -4.62 14.50 5.68
C ALA A 115 -3.86 13.78 6.81
N LEU A 116 -4.59 13.25 7.81
CA LEU A 116 -4.01 12.46 8.89
C LEU A 116 -3.31 11.19 8.37
N LEU A 117 -3.89 10.48 7.40
CA LEU A 117 -3.28 9.29 6.79
C LEU A 117 -1.94 9.62 6.11
N LYS A 118 -1.85 10.80 5.46
CA LYS A 118 -0.61 11.31 4.88
C LYS A 118 0.43 11.62 5.97
N LYS A 119 0.03 12.25 7.07
CA LYS A 119 0.92 12.59 8.20
C LYS A 119 1.51 11.35 8.88
N ILE A 120 0.71 10.31 9.06
CA ILE A 120 1.17 9.04 9.65
C ILE A 120 1.83 8.11 8.61
N LYS A 121 2.06 8.59 7.38
CA LYS A 121 2.64 7.83 6.26
C LYS A 121 1.89 6.54 5.90
N ARG A 122 0.59 6.48 6.18
CA ARG A 122 -0.29 5.40 5.72
C ARG A 122 -0.68 5.66 4.27
N ARG A 123 0.05 5.06 3.33
CA ARG A 123 -0.26 5.11 1.90
C ARG A 123 -1.55 4.35 1.63
N VAL A 124 -2.47 4.94 0.87
CA VAL A 124 -3.64 4.25 0.31
C VAL A 124 -3.30 3.80 -1.11
N MET A 125 -3.67 2.58 -1.48
CA MET A 125 -3.36 1.93 -2.76
C MET A 125 -4.61 1.39 -3.43
N VAL A 126 -4.52 1.08 -4.71
CA VAL A 126 -5.60 0.36 -5.41
C VAL A 126 -5.77 -1.02 -4.78
N GLY A 127 -7.01 -1.48 -4.62
CA GLY A 127 -7.36 -2.73 -3.93
C GLY A 127 -7.44 -2.61 -2.41
N ASP A 128 -7.06 -1.48 -1.80
CA ASP A 128 -7.27 -1.28 -0.36
C ASP A 128 -8.76 -1.29 -0.02
N LYS A 129 -9.13 -2.08 0.99
CA LYS A 129 -10.41 -1.94 1.69
C LYS A 129 -10.30 -0.72 2.59
N VAL A 130 -11.25 0.20 2.49
CA VAL A 130 -11.22 1.51 3.15
C VAL A 130 -12.53 1.82 3.86
N LEU A 131 -12.42 2.53 4.97
CA LEU A 131 -13.55 3.19 5.61
C LEU A 131 -13.67 4.59 5.02
N VAL A 132 -14.78 4.86 4.36
CA VAL A 132 -15.13 6.19 3.87
C VAL A 132 -16.12 6.84 4.84
N GLY A 133 -15.95 8.14 5.07
CA GLY A 133 -16.83 8.95 5.90
C GLY A 133 -17.15 10.29 5.25
N SER A 134 -18.06 11.03 5.86
CA SER A 134 -18.63 12.26 5.29
C SER A 134 -19.14 12.04 3.86
N VAL A 135 -19.84 10.92 3.63
CA VAL A 135 -20.32 10.54 2.30
C VAL A 135 -21.47 11.47 1.89
N ASP A 136 -21.27 12.16 0.76
CA ASP A 136 -22.32 12.83 0.02
C ASP A 136 -22.80 11.89 -1.10
N TRP A 137 -23.96 11.29 -0.88
CA TRP A 137 -24.57 10.35 -1.82
C TRP A 137 -25.13 11.02 -3.07
N VAL A 138 -25.44 12.32 -3.02
CA VAL A 138 -25.98 13.09 -4.15
C VAL A 138 -24.84 13.45 -5.10
N ASP A 139 -23.76 14.02 -4.57
CA ASP A 139 -22.59 14.42 -5.36
C ASP A 139 -21.59 13.27 -5.60
N ARG A 140 -21.81 12.12 -4.95
CA ARG A 140 -20.92 10.94 -4.97
C ARG A 140 -19.49 11.27 -4.53
N ARG A 141 -19.36 12.02 -3.44
CA ARG A 141 -18.08 12.45 -2.87
C ARG A 141 -17.92 11.93 -1.45
N ALA A 142 -16.70 11.61 -1.04
CA ALA A 142 -16.42 11.21 0.33
C ALA A 142 -14.96 11.46 0.72
N MET A 143 -14.63 11.15 1.98
CA MET A 143 -13.27 11.18 2.50
C MET A 143 -12.86 9.78 2.96
N ILE A 144 -11.67 9.31 2.57
CA ILE A 144 -11.10 8.08 3.12
C ILE A 144 -10.58 8.39 4.53
N GLU A 145 -11.26 7.85 5.53
CA GLU A 145 -10.94 8.07 6.95
C GLU A 145 -9.87 7.11 7.45
N ASN A 146 -9.96 5.84 7.04
CA ASN A 146 -9.03 4.79 7.45
C ASN A 146 -8.88 3.70 6.37
N VAL A 147 -7.81 2.92 6.49
CA VAL A 147 -7.51 1.77 5.63
C VAL A 147 -7.46 0.50 6.48
N PHE A 148 -8.14 -0.55 6.05
CA PHE A 148 -8.12 -1.84 6.74
C PHE A 148 -6.77 -2.55 6.60
N GLN A 149 -6.56 -3.62 7.37
CA GLN A 149 -5.39 -4.48 7.24
C GLN A 149 -5.31 -5.10 5.84
N ARG A 150 -4.09 -5.15 5.28
CA ARG A 150 -3.83 -5.79 3.99
C ARG A 150 -3.53 -7.27 4.17
N ASN A 151 -4.00 -8.08 3.23
CA ASN A 151 -3.57 -9.48 3.11
C ASN A 151 -2.32 -9.61 2.25
N SER A 152 -2.16 -8.74 1.25
CA SER A 152 -1.01 -8.69 0.34
C SER A 152 -0.74 -7.26 -0.11
N GLU A 153 0.49 -6.98 -0.53
CA GLU A 153 0.92 -5.67 -1.02
C GLU A 153 1.98 -5.84 -2.11
N MET A 154 1.79 -5.13 -3.22
CA MET A 154 2.72 -5.02 -4.33
C MET A 154 3.18 -3.58 -4.43
N LEU A 155 4.49 -3.37 -4.55
CA LEU A 155 5.08 -2.02 -4.57
C LEU A 155 5.00 -1.38 -5.96
N ASP A 156 5.16 -2.20 -7.00
CA ASP A 156 5.18 -1.76 -8.39
C ASP A 156 4.42 -2.75 -9.31
N PRO A 157 3.27 -2.35 -9.89
CA PRO A 157 2.48 -1.17 -9.52
C PRO A 157 1.95 -1.25 -8.07
N PRO A 158 1.60 -0.09 -7.45
CA PRO A 158 1.12 -0.05 -6.07
C PRO A 158 -0.31 -0.61 -5.95
N VAL A 159 -0.42 -1.89 -5.59
CA VAL A 159 -1.70 -2.62 -5.46
C VAL A 159 -1.71 -3.42 -4.15
N ALA A 160 -2.85 -3.43 -3.46
CA ALA A 160 -3.08 -4.21 -2.24
C ALA A 160 -4.11 -5.31 -2.47
N ASN A 161 -4.11 -6.31 -1.58
CA ASN A 161 -5.13 -7.36 -1.53
C ASN A 161 -5.32 -8.09 -2.87
N VAL A 162 -4.21 -8.35 -3.53
CA VAL A 162 -4.14 -9.24 -4.68
C VAL A 162 -4.22 -10.68 -4.18
N ASP A 163 -5.21 -11.42 -4.67
CA ASP A 163 -5.44 -12.81 -4.29
C ASP A 163 -4.65 -13.79 -5.17
N HIS A 164 -4.37 -13.42 -6.42
CA HIS A 164 -3.75 -14.29 -7.41
C HIS A 164 -2.97 -13.52 -8.47
N LEU A 165 -1.79 -14.01 -8.86
CA LEU A 165 -0.98 -13.47 -9.96
C LEU A 165 -1.13 -14.35 -11.21
N LEU A 166 -1.44 -13.72 -12.35
CA LEU A 166 -1.43 -14.40 -13.65
C LEU A 166 -0.22 -13.91 -14.44
N VAL A 167 0.76 -14.80 -14.63
CA VAL A 167 1.95 -14.51 -15.42
C VAL A 167 1.73 -15.07 -16.82
N LEU A 168 1.67 -14.19 -17.81
CA LEU A 168 1.36 -14.55 -19.20
C LEU A 168 2.61 -14.44 -20.08
N PHE A 169 3.00 -15.54 -20.71
CA PHE A 169 4.04 -15.55 -21.74
C PHE A 169 3.48 -16.02 -23.08
N SER A 170 4.08 -15.58 -24.17
CA SER A 170 3.79 -16.12 -25.50
C SER A 170 4.74 -17.28 -25.80
N LEU A 171 4.24 -18.35 -26.40
CA LEU A 171 5.07 -19.45 -26.90
C LEU A 171 5.87 -19.03 -28.13
N ASP A 172 5.24 -18.24 -29.00
CA ASP A 172 5.87 -17.62 -30.15
C ASP A 172 5.40 -16.17 -30.35
N GLN A 173 6.21 -15.35 -31.03
CA GLN A 173 5.98 -13.92 -31.29
C GLN A 173 5.59 -13.07 -30.05
N PRO A 174 6.49 -12.77 -29.10
CA PRO A 174 7.90 -13.13 -29.11
C PRO A 174 8.12 -14.57 -28.66
N LYS A 175 9.21 -15.17 -29.13
CA LYS A 175 9.63 -16.51 -28.70
C LYS A 175 9.90 -16.51 -27.19
N LEU A 176 9.47 -17.58 -26.53
CA LEU A 176 9.71 -17.78 -25.10
C LEU A 176 11.21 -17.87 -24.80
N GLU A 177 11.72 -16.94 -24.00
CA GLU A 177 13.09 -16.97 -23.48
C GLU A 177 13.12 -17.52 -22.05
N PRO A 178 13.74 -18.71 -21.82
CA PRO A 178 13.70 -19.38 -20.51
C PRO A 178 14.28 -18.53 -19.37
N PHE A 179 15.33 -17.76 -19.63
CA PHE A 179 15.95 -16.93 -18.60
C PHE A 179 15.01 -15.81 -18.13
N THR A 180 14.28 -15.20 -19.06
CA THR A 180 13.29 -14.17 -18.74
C THR A 180 12.13 -14.79 -17.97
N LEU A 181 11.61 -15.94 -18.42
CA LEU A 181 10.56 -16.68 -17.72
C LEU A 181 10.95 -16.94 -16.26
N THR A 182 12.11 -17.57 -16.03
CA THR A 182 12.59 -17.89 -14.68
C THR A 182 12.73 -16.65 -13.81
N ARG A 183 13.27 -15.55 -14.36
CA ARG A 183 13.39 -14.29 -13.62
C ARG A 183 12.03 -13.78 -13.14
N PHE A 184 11.02 -13.77 -14.02
CA PHE A 184 9.67 -13.35 -13.66
C PHE A 184 9.01 -14.27 -12.64
N LEU A 185 9.19 -15.60 -12.78
CA LEU A 185 8.64 -16.56 -11.82
C LEU A 185 9.26 -16.40 -10.43
N VAL A 186 10.58 -16.26 -10.34
CA VAL A 186 11.28 -16.03 -9.06
C VAL A 186 10.81 -14.74 -8.40
N GLU A 187 10.66 -13.66 -9.19
CA GLU A 187 10.15 -12.39 -8.68
C GLU A 187 8.69 -12.50 -8.20
N ALA A 188 7.82 -13.15 -8.99
CA ALA A 188 6.42 -13.36 -8.63
C ALA A 188 6.27 -14.25 -7.37
N GLU A 189 6.98 -15.37 -7.27
CA GLU A 189 6.97 -16.23 -6.08
C GLU A 189 7.46 -15.49 -4.83
N SER A 190 8.45 -14.60 -4.98
CA SER A 190 8.97 -13.81 -3.85
C SER A 190 7.91 -12.89 -3.20
N THR A 191 6.81 -12.59 -3.91
CA THR A 191 5.68 -11.83 -3.37
C THR A 191 4.82 -12.63 -2.38
N GLY A 192 4.91 -13.96 -2.40
CA GLY A 192 4.10 -14.86 -1.57
C GLY A 192 2.61 -14.91 -1.97
N ILE A 193 2.23 -14.35 -3.12
CA ILE A 193 0.88 -14.43 -3.67
C ILE A 193 0.79 -15.66 -4.58
N PRO A 194 -0.27 -16.48 -4.48
CA PRO A 194 -0.48 -17.61 -5.40
C PRO A 194 -0.38 -17.18 -6.86
N LEU A 195 0.31 -17.95 -7.69
CA LEU A 195 0.56 -17.59 -9.08
C LEU A 195 0.15 -18.70 -10.05
N THR A 196 -0.29 -18.29 -11.25
CA THR A 196 -0.50 -19.18 -12.39
C THR A 196 0.32 -18.70 -13.58
N LEU A 197 1.14 -19.59 -14.12
CA LEU A 197 1.79 -19.40 -15.40
C LEU A 197 0.83 -19.80 -16.53
N ALA A 198 0.58 -18.88 -17.45
CA ALA A 198 -0.20 -19.10 -18.66
C ALA A 198 0.68 -18.89 -19.90
N LEU A 199 0.59 -19.83 -20.84
CA LEU A 199 1.29 -19.80 -22.12
C LEU A 199 0.26 -19.54 -23.23
N ASN A 200 0.34 -18.36 -23.85
CA ASN A 200 -0.50 -17.92 -24.95
C ASN A 200 0.15 -18.21 -26.31
N LYS A 201 -0.62 -18.07 -27.39
CA LYS A 201 -0.18 -18.24 -28.78
C LYS A 201 0.25 -19.67 -29.11
N THR A 202 -0.46 -20.63 -28.54
CA THR A 202 -0.24 -22.06 -28.76
C THR A 202 -0.52 -22.47 -30.21
N GLU A 203 -1.32 -21.69 -30.93
CA GLU A 203 -1.62 -21.86 -32.35
C GLU A 203 -0.43 -21.59 -33.28
N LEU A 204 0.62 -20.90 -32.79
CA LEU A 204 1.81 -20.57 -33.58
C LEU A 204 2.91 -21.64 -33.50
N VAL A 205 2.74 -22.67 -32.67
CA VAL A 205 3.72 -23.74 -32.45
C VAL A 205 3.16 -25.11 -32.82
N ASP A 206 4.05 -26.02 -33.23
CA ASP A 206 3.66 -27.39 -33.55
C ASP A 206 3.09 -28.12 -32.33
N LYS A 207 2.13 -29.02 -32.58
CA LYS A 207 1.36 -29.73 -31.53
C LYS A 207 2.24 -30.53 -30.55
N GLU A 208 3.44 -30.88 -30.95
CA GLU A 208 4.41 -31.60 -30.10
C GLU A 208 4.95 -30.74 -28.94
N VAL A 209 4.97 -29.41 -29.11
CA VAL A 209 5.42 -28.43 -28.09
C VAL A 209 4.25 -27.94 -27.23
N CYS A 210 3.02 -28.23 -27.66
CA CYS A 210 1.78 -27.72 -27.09
C CYS A 210 1.37 -28.45 -25.80
N CYS A 211 2.29 -28.62 -24.86
CA CYS A 211 1.94 -28.89 -23.48
C CYS A 211 1.39 -27.59 -22.88
N VAL A 212 0.07 -27.40 -22.93
CA VAL A 212 -0.60 -26.34 -22.18
C VAL A 212 -0.42 -26.64 -20.69
N ALA A 213 0.69 -26.15 -20.14
CA ALA A 213 0.98 -26.25 -18.73
C ALA A 213 0.40 -24.99 -18.07
N ILE A 214 -0.88 -25.05 -17.67
CA ILE A 214 -1.34 -24.19 -16.58
C ILE A 214 -0.67 -24.76 -15.33
N MET A 215 0.47 -24.20 -14.96
CA MET A 215 1.14 -24.53 -13.71
C MET A 215 0.67 -23.52 -12.67
N THR A 216 -0.01 -24.02 -11.66
CA THR A 216 -0.21 -23.30 -10.40
C THR A 216 1.00 -23.61 -9.53
N LEU A 217 1.78 -22.60 -9.19
CA LEU A 217 2.95 -22.70 -8.32
C LEU A 217 2.58 -22.27 -6.90
#